data_AF-A0A4S4KA83-F1
#
_entry.id   AF-A0A4S4KA83-F1
#
_cell.length_a   1.000
_cell.length_b   1.000
_cell.length_c   1.000
_cell.angle_alpha   90.00
_cell.angle_beta   90.00
_cell.angle_gamma   90.00
#
_symmetry.space_group_name_H-M   'P 1'
#
loop_
_entity.id
_entity.type
_entity.pdbx_description
1 polymer ?
#
loop_
_entity_poly.entity_id
_entity_poly.type
_entity_poly.pdbx_seq_one_letter_code
_entity_poly.pdbx_strand_id
1 'polypeptide(L)'
;PFVRLRDAFHVGAAFDAAEAEADMTDKDRQLHRSVYQRTKSLVPNFCLILEGLAESAPGSQDTLLGTMTSITKQCRSDDIGTLKAIGLDIIENHGLLADEEVSWAKKKGSFKKNKSTRGFNDNIFGRLLCPHKYSQLYSQDPDGFCTKVLESDNDIIIQASDLPAFLYDCEYDASAIDRGLLRGPIVVQVYKGIFMSPSSVNLKDGDSNAKGRSSHGQLHGLSRATPYDCARYFCSSLTSWREQDGKFSLRHFYYYVVALFEMDAESSWAVDTLDWWDRQVFGKGPRKFENSLMQAEQAADINSDFNALIAQRIARRADDDRS
;
A
#
# COMPACT_ATOMS: atom_id res chain seq x y z
N PRO A 1 1.37 -6.37 8.29
CA PRO A 1 1.95 -7.52 7.54
C PRO A 1 3.13 -8.24 8.22
N PHE A 2 3.83 -7.60 9.17
CA PHE A 2 5.06 -8.13 9.77
C PHE A 2 4.91 -8.61 11.22
N VAL A 3 3.69 -8.59 11.76
CA VAL A 3 3.37 -9.07 13.11
C VAL A 3 2.51 -10.33 13.00
N ARG A 4 2.84 -11.38 13.76
CA ARG A 4 2.00 -12.58 13.84
C ARG A 4 0.81 -12.26 14.73
N LEU A 5 -0.41 -12.57 14.27
CA LEU A 5 -1.62 -12.25 15.05
C LEU A 5 -1.62 -12.92 16.42
N ARG A 6 -1.11 -14.15 16.52
CA ARG A 6 -0.94 -14.83 17.80
C ARG A 6 -0.12 -14.00 18.80
N ASP A 7 1.03 -13.49 18.37
CA ASP A 7 1.90 -12.71 19.25
C ASP A 7 1.25 -11.37 19.60
N ALA A 8 0.55 -10.73 18.64
CA ALA A 8 -0.17 -9.49 18.88
C ALA A 8 -1.26 -9.65 19.94
N PHE A 9 -2.07 -10.72 19.83
CA PHE A 9 -3.14 -11.01 20.78
C PHE A 9 -2.60 -11.45 22.14
N HIS A 10 -1.46 -12.14 22.19
CA HIS A 10 -0.82 -12.48 23.46
C HIS A 10 -0.31 -11.22 24.19
N VAL A 11 0.45 -10.35 23.51
CA VAL A 11 0.95 -9.09 24.09
C VAL A 11 -0.20 -8.14 24.45
N GLY A 12 -1.19 -8.01 23.56
CA GLY A 12 -2.34 -7.13 23.78
C GLY A 12 -3.25 -7.56 24.92
N ALA A 13 -3.51 -8.87 25.06
CA ALA A 13 -4.30 -9.40 26.18
C ALA A 13 -3.57 -9.23 27.53
N ALA A 14 -2.25 -9.49 27.56
CA ALA A 14 -1.44 -9.25 28.76
C ALA A 14 -1.48 -7.77 29.17
N PHE A 15 -1.39 -6.85 28.20
CA PHE A 15 -1.51 -5.42 28.46
C PHE A 15 -2.89 -5.03 29.01
N ASP A 16 -3.98 -5.52 28.41
CA ASP A 16 -5.35 -5.26 28.88
C ASP A 16 -5.58 -5.82 30.30
N ALA A 17 -4.95 -6.96 30.65
CA ALA A 17 -5.03 -7.60 31.95
C ALA A 17 -4.05 -7.03 33.00
N ALA A 18 -3.25 -6.02 32.64
CA ALA A 18 -2.14 -5.48 33.45
C ALA A 18 -1.13 -6.55 33.91
N GLU A 19 -0.92 -7.57 33.08
CA GLU A 19 0.05 -8.64 33.27
C GLU A 19 1.41 -8.30 32.64
N ALA A 20 2.44 -9.09 32.99
CA ALA A 20 3.76 -8.97 32.38
C ALA A 20 3.70 -9.36 30.90
N GLU A 21 4.05 -8.43 30.02
CA GLU A 21 4.15 -8.69 28.58
C GLU A 21 5.41 -9.47 28.21
N ALA A 22 5.41 -10.01 27.00
CA ALA A 22 6.56 -10.71 26.42
C ALA A 22 7.84 -9.85 26.44
N ASP A 23 8.98 -10.51 26.69
CA ASP A 23 10.31 -9.89 26.68
C ASP A 23 10.70 -9.47 25.25
N MET A 24 10.49 -8.19 24.95
CA MET A 24 10.81 -7.56 23.67
C MET A 24 10.98 -6.05 23.84
N THR A 25 11.48 -5.38 22.80
CA THR A 25 11.70 -3.93 22.84
C THR A 25 10.40 -3.16 23.03
N ASP A 26 10.46 -1.96 23.63
CA ASP A 26 9.28 -1.09 23.80
C ASP A 26 8.57 -0.78 22.48
N LYS A 27 9.34 -0.56 21.42
CA LYS A 27 8.83 -0.31 20.08
C LYS A 27 8.07 -1.52 19.54
N ASP A 28 8.60 -2.73 19.75
CA ASP A 28 7.93 -3.95 19.32
C ASP A 28 6.65 -4.19 20.13
N ARG A 29 6.65 -3.95 21.46
CA ARG A 29 5.44 -4.05 22.28
C ARG A 29 4.34 -3.10 21.78
N GLN A 30 4.68 -1.83 21.57
CA GLN A 30 3.75 -0.83 21.04
C GLN A 30 3.15 -1.26 19.70
N LEU A 31 3.98 -1.83 18.82
CA LEU A 31 3.51 -2.34 17.52
C LEU A 31 2.55 -3.53 17.68
N HIS A 32 2.85 -4.49 18.55
CA HIS A 32 1.96 -5.63 18.79
C HIS A 32 0.62 -5.18 19.39
N ARG A 33 0.65 -4.25 20.34
CA ARG A 33 -0.57 -3.64 20.91
C ARG A 33 -1.39 -2.89 19.85
N SER A 34 -0.75 -2.15 18.94
CA SER A 34 -1.47 -1.41 17.89
C SER A 34 -2.19 -2.38 16.94
N VAL A 35 -1.55 -3.49 16.56
CA VAL A 35 -2.16 -4.53 15.72
C VAL A 35 -3.34 -5.20 16.43
N TYR A 36 -3.19 -5.50 17.72
CA TYR A 36 -4.27 -6.04 18.55
C TYR A 36 -5.49 -5.10 18.60
N GLN A 37 -5.27 -3.82 18.96
CA GLN A 37 -6.34 -2.83 19.05
C GLN A 37 -7.01 -2.59 17.70
N ARG A 38 -6.24 -2.50 16.62
CA ARG A 38 -6.79 -2.35 15.26
C ARG A 38 -7.61 -3.56 14.85
N THR A 39 -7.18 -4.77 15.19
CA THR A 39 -7.96 -5.99 14.90
C THR A 39 -9.28 -6.00 15.67
N LYS A 40 -9.29 -5.63 16.96
CA LYS A 40 -10.52 -5.47 17.77
C LYS A 40 -11.48 -4.45 17.17
N SER A 41 -10.96 -3.34 16.64
CA SER A 41 -11.79 -2.32 16.01
C SER A 41 -12.44 -2.78 14.70
N LEU A 42 -11.76 -3.66 13.95
CA LEU A 42 -12.25 -4.17 12.66
C LEU A 42 -13.21 -5.35 12.82
N VAL A 43 -13.02 -6.16 13.87
CA VAL A 43 -13.87 -7.32 14.17
C VAL A 43 -14.38 -7.19 15.60
N PRO A 44 -15.51 -6.47 15.80
CA PRO A 44 -16.15 -6.38 17.10
C PRO A 44 -16.44 -7.78 17.66
N ASN A 45 -16.33 -7.95 18.97
CA ASN A 45 -16.51 -9.23 19.68
C ASN A 45 -15.48 -10.32 19.37
N PHE A 46 -14.41 -10.04 18.63
CA PHE A 46 -13.41 -11.06 18.32
C PHE A 46 -12.74 -11.65 19.57
N CYS A 47 -12.51 -10.84 20.61
CA CYS A 47 -12.02 -11.35 21.91
C CYS A 47 -12.98 -12.36 22.53
N LEU A 48 -14.30 -12.09 22.54
CA LEU A 48 -15.31 -13.01 23.05
C LEU A 48 -15.33 -14.33 22.26
N ILE A 49 -15.10 -14.27 20.95
CA ILE A 49 -14.96 -15.47 20.11
C ILE A 49 -13.72 -16.28 20.53
N LEU A 50 -12.58 -15.62 20.74
CA LEU A 50 -11.35 -16.28 21.18
C LEU A 50 -11.50 -16.90 22.58
N GLU A 51 -12.16 -16.19 23.51
CA GLU A 51 -12.48 -16.68 24.86
C GLU A 51 -13.40 -17.91 24.79
N GLY A 52 -14.52 -17.82 24.06
CA GLY A 52 -15.44 -18.95 23.91
C GLY A 52 -14.80 -20.16 23.22
N LEU A 53 -13.86 -19.95 22.30
CA LEU A 53 -13.06 -21.03 21.70
C LEU A 53 -12.11 -21.66 22.72
N ALA A 54 -11.46 -20.84 23.55
CA ALA A 54 -10.55 -21.32 24.58
C ALA A 54 -11.28 -22.12 25.66
N GLU A 55 -12.49 -21.71 26.05
CA GLU A 55 -13.36 -22.42 26.99
C GLU A 55 -13.89 -23.74 26.42
N SER A 56 -14.34 -23.73 25.17
CA SER A 56 -14.95 -24.92 24.54
C SER A 56 -13.91 -25.97 24.15
N ALA A 57 -12.72 -25.54 23.70
CA ALA A 57 -11.65 -26.43 23.24
C ALA A 57 -10.28 -25.74 23.37
N PRO A 58 -9.56 -25.93 24.48
CA PRO A 58 -8.28 -25.28 24.75
C PRO A 58 -7.28 -25.41 23.59
N GLY A 59 -6.76 -24.27 23.11
CA GLY A 59 -5.79 -24.18 22.00
C GLY A 59 -6.43 -23.91 20.63
N SER A 60 -7.76 -23.92 20.52
CA SER A 60 -8.48 -23.59 19.29
C SER A 60 -8.33 -22.12 18.90
N GLN A 61 -8.22 -21.22 19.87
CA GLN A 61 -7.95 -19.80 19.67
C GLN A 61 -6.59 -19.55 19.00
N ASP A 62 -5.55 -20.27 19.41
CA ASP A 62 -4.22 -20.21 18.80
C ASP A 62 -4.23 -20.79 17.39
N THR A 63 -5.01 -21.85 17.18
CA THR A 63 -5.22 -22.46 15.85
C THR A 63 -5.90 -21.48 14.89
N LEU A 64 -6.89 -20.73 15.35
CA LEU A 64 -7.56 -19.69 14.55
C LEU A 64 -6.59 -18.56 14.21
N LEU A 65 -5.87 -18.01 15.20
CA LEU A 65 -4.88 -16.95 14.99
C LEU A 65 -3.73 -17.40 14.06
N GLY A 66 -3.32 -18.67 14.18
CA GLY A 66 -2.38 -19.33 13.29
C GLY A 66 -2.90 -19.42 11.85
N THR A 67 -4.16 -19.84 11.69
CA THR A 67 -4.84 -19.90 10.39
C THR A 67 -4.93 -18.52 9.74
N MET A 68 -5.36 -17.50 10.48
CA MET A 68 -5.43 -16.12 9.96
C MET A 68 -4.05 -15.58 9.55
N THR A 69 -3.01 -15.89 10.32
CA THR A 69 -1.62 -15.55 9.97
C THR A 69 -1.19 -16.27 8.68
N SER A 70 -1.59 -17.53 8.50
CA SER A 70 -1.32 -18.31 7.29
C SER A 70 -2.01 -17.69 6.06
N ILE A 71 -3.30 -17.35 6.18
CA ILE A 71 -4.07 -16.69 5.12
C ILE A 71 -3.42 -15.36 4.72
N THR A 72 -2.98 -14.55 5.69
CA THR A 72 -2.30 -13.29 5.41
C THR A 72 -1.02 -13.49 4.58
N LYS A 73 -0.27 -14.56 4.85
CA LYS A 73 0.92 -14.92 4.05
C LYS A 73 0.53 -15.39 2.65
N GLN A 74 -0.55 -16.16 2.52
CA GLN A 74 -1.07 -16.62 1.24
C GLN A 74 -1.50 -15.45 0.36
N CYS A 75 -2.27 -14.49 0.89
CA CYS A 75 -2.67 -13.28 0.14
C CYS A 75 -1.45 -12.55 -0.43
N ARG A 76 -0.38 -12.35 0.36
CA ARG A 76 0.86 -11.76 -0.16
C ARG A 76 1.50 -12.58 -1.27
N SER A 77 1.50 -13.90 -1.14
CA SER A 77 2.01 -14.79 -2.19
C SER A 77 1.22 -14.64 -3.48
N ASP A 78 -0.10 -14.49 -3.38
CA ASP A 78 -1.01 -14.28 -4.51
C ASP A 78 -0.78 -12.90 -5.16
N ASP A 79 -0.59 -11.84 -4.36
CA ASP A 79 -0.22 -10.50 -4.82
C ASP A 79 1.11 -10.51 -5.60
N ILE A 80 2.13 -11.18 -5.04
CA ILE A 80 3.42 -11.38 -5.71
C ILE A 80 3.25 -12.22 -6.99
N GLY A 81 2.37 -13.22 -6.98
CA GLY A 81 2.02 -14.02 -8.16
C GLY A 81 1.45 -13.16 -9.28
N THR A 82 0.54 -12.24 -8.93
CA THR A 82 -0.02 -11.25 -9.84
C THR A 82 1.08 -10.37 -10.44
N LEU A 83 1.97 -9.84 -9.61
CA LEU A 83 3.09 -9.02 -10.10
C LEU A 83 4.08 -9.80 -10.95
N LYS A 84 4.30 -11.11 -10.71
CA LYS A 84 5.10 -11.95 -11.62
C LYS A 84 4.49 -12.05 -13.01
N ALA A 85 3.16 -12.01 -13.12
CA ALA A 85 2.46 -12.07 -14.39
C ALA A 85 2.52 -10.75 -15.16
N ILE A 86 2.24 -9.62 -14.50
CA ILE A 86 2.02 -8.32 -15.16
C ILE A 86 3.08 -7.26 -14.87
N GLY A 87 3.92 -7.45 -13.86
CA GLY A 87 4.78 -6.39 -13.34
C GLY A 87 5.85 -5.92 -14.32
N LEU A 88 6.33 -6.80 -15.23
CA LEU A 88 7.28 -6.37 -16.26
C LEU A 88 6.57 -5.48 -17.30
N ASP A 89 5.31 -5.75 -17.61
CA ASP A 89 4.53 -4.90 -18.52
C ASP A 89 4.25 -3.54 -17.87
N ILE A 90 4.05 -3.49 -16.54
CA ILE A 90 3.98 -2.22 -15.80
C ILE A 90 5.26 -1.40 -15.97
N ILE A 91 6.43 -2.02 -15.81
CA ILE A 91 7.70 -1.31 -15.98
C ILE A 91 7.89 -0.85 -17.42
N GLU A 92 7.57 -1.70 -18.40
CA GLU A 92 7.66 -1.36 -19.82
C GLU A 92 6.82 -0.14 -20.19
N ASN A 93 5.59 -0.07 -19.69
CA ASN A 93 4.64 0.98 -20.07
C ASN A 93 4.75 2.26 -19.24
N HIS A 94 5.33 2.19 -18.03
CA HIS A 94 5.26 3.29 -17.05
C HIS A 94 6.56 3.58 -16.31
N GLY A 95 7.59 2.74 -16.49
CA GLY A 95 8.83 2.82 -15.72
C GLY A 95 10.06 3.18 -16.54
N LEU A 96 10.02 3.05 -17.87
CA LEU A 96 11.17 3.28 -18.74
C LEU A 96 11.38 4.76 -19.06
N LEU A 97 12.65 5.13 -19.20
CA LEU A 97 13.06 6.31 -19.95
C LEU A 97 13.10 5.99 -21.44
N ALA A 98 13.00 7.01 -22.30
CA ALA A 98 12.96 6.84 -23.75
C ALA A 98 14.20 6.12 -24.31
N ASP A 99 15.36 6.34 -23.71
CA ASP A 99 16.63 5.71 -24.10
C ASP A 99 16.80 4.27 -23.55
N GLU A 100 15.93 3.84 -22.62
CA GLU A 100 15.98 2.50 -22.04
C GLU A 100 15.16 1.46 -22.84
N GLU A 101 14.23 1.88 -23.70
CA GLU A 101 13.30 1.00 -24.42
C GLU A 101 14.01 -0.13 -25.20
N VAL A 102 15.08 0.22 -25.92
CA VAL A 102 15.85 -0.75 -26.72
C VAL A 102 16.56 -1.77 -25.82
N SER A 103 17.10 -1.31 -24.69
CA SER A 103 17.78 -2.15 -23.71
C SER A 103 16.78 -3.08 -23.01
N TRP A 104 15.61 -2.54 -22.67
CA TRP A 104 14.50 -3.27 -22.09
C TRP A 104 14.01 -4.39 -23.00
N ALA A 105 13.73 -4.10 -24.27
CA ALA A 105 13.25 -5.09 -25.24
C ALA A 105 14.19 -6.30 -25.37
N LYS A 106 15.51 -6.09 -25.27
CA LYS A 106 16.52 -7.15 -25.29
C LYS A 106 16.54 -7.98 -23.99
N LYS A 107 16.32 -7.35 -22.83
CA LYS A 107 16.51 -7.98 -21.50
C LYS A 107 15.22 -8.48 -20.85
N LYS A 108 14.03 -8.00 -21.25
CA LYS A 108 12.73 -8.33 -20.62
C LYS A 108 12.52 -9.83 -20.42
N GLY A 109 12.83 -10.63 -21.44
CA GLY A 109 12.73 -12.09 -21.37
C GLY A 109 13.65 -12.72 -20.30
N SER A 110 14.83 -12.14 -20.07
CA SER A 110 15.76 -12.55 -19.02
C SER A 110 15.20 -12.23 -17.63
N PHE A 111 14.67 -11.02 -17.41
CA PHE A 111 14.07 -10.63 -16.12
C PHE A 111 12.88 -11.48 -15.72
N LYS A 112 12.15 -12.06 -16.69
CA LYS A 112 11.05 -12.99 -16.44
C LYS A 112 11.55 -14.35 -15.95
N LYS A 113 12.65 -14.85 -16.52
CA LYS A 113 13.26 -16.14 -16.16
C LYS A 113 14.08 -16.06 -14.89
N ASN A 114 14.77 -14.94 -14.68
CA ASN A 114 15.65 -14.74 -13.55
C ASN A 114 15.39 -13.39 -12.87
N LYS A 115 14.75 -13.43 -11.70
CA LYS A 115 14.49 -12.21 -10.91
C LYS A 115 15.78 -11.66 -10.29
N SER A 116 16.81 -12.47 -10.05
CA SER A 116 18.03 -12.00 -9.38
C SER A 116 18.83 -11.01 -10.23
N THR A 117 18.60 -10.95 -11.54
CA THR A 117 19.24 -9.98 -12.44
C THR A 117 18.60 -8.60 -12.40
N ARG A 118 17.53 -8.41 -11.62
CA ARG A 118 16.92 -7.09 -11.36
C ARG A 118 17.64 -6.38 -10.20
N GLY A 119 17.01 -5.36 -9.62
CA GLY A 119 17.61 -4.58 -8.55
C GLY A 119 18.81 -3.76 -9.05
N PHE A 120 19.81 -3.58 -8.21
CA PHE A 120 21.07 -2.93 -8.59
C PHE A 120 21.98 -3.81 -9.47
N ASN A 121 21.52 -4.99 -9.90
CA ASN A 121 22.21 -5.78 -10.93
C ASN A 121 21.83 -5.36 -12.37
N ASP A 122 20.93 -4.38 -12.52
CA ASP A 122 20.49 -3.83 -13.80
C ASP A 122 20.19 -2.34 -13.69
N ASN A 123 20.63 -1.54 -14.67
CA ASN A 123 20.53 -0.08 -14.56
C ASN A 123 19.09 0.46 -14.57
N ILE A 124 18.12 -0.23 -15.18
CA ILE A 124 16.73 0.22 -15.22
C ILE A 124 16.11 0.02 -13.83
N PHE A 125 16.25 -1.20 -13.27
CA PHE A 125 15.76 -1.48 -11.93
C PHE A 125 16.53 -0.72 -10.84
N GLY A 126 17.84 -0.57 -10.99
CA GLY A 126 18.69 0.23 -10.12
C GLY A 126 18.22 1.68 -10.06
N ARG A 127 17.90 2.30 -11.20
CA ARG A 127 17.38 3.67 -11.28
C ARG A 127 16.05 3.81 -10.54
N LEU A 128 15.13 2.87 -10.77
CA LEU A 128 13.83 2.86 -10.10
C LEU A 128 13.96 2.75 -8.58
N LEU A 129 14.88 1.90 -8.11
CA LEU A 129 15.12 1.65 -6.69
C LEU A 129 16.02 2.69 -6.01
N CYS A 130 16.79 3.43 -6.80
CA CYS A 130 17.70 4.46 -6.30
C CYS A 130 16.92 5.48 -5.46
N PRO A 131 17.40 5.84 -4.26
CA PRO A 131 16.82 6.94 -3.50
C PRO A 131 16.72 8.19 -4.37
N HIS A 132 15.58 8.87 -4.34
CA HIS A 132 15.34 9.96 -5.29
C HIS A 132 16.35 11.11 -5.14
N LYS A 133 16.87 11.32 -3.91
CA LYS A 133 17.96 12.25 -3.59
C LYS A 133 19.28 11.97 -4.31
N TYR A 134 19.47 10.76 -4.83
CA TYR A 134 20.65 10.34 -5.59
C TYR A 134 20.39 10.20 -7.09
N SER A 135 19.22 10.59 -7.60
CA SER A 135 18.85 10.43 -9.02
C SER A 135 19.85 11.09 -9.97
N GLN A 136 20.33 12.30 -9.64
CA GLN A 136 21.34 13.00 -10.42
C GLN A 136 22.70 12.29 -10.39
N LEU A 137 23.14 11.83 -9.21
CA LEU A 137 24.39 11.08 -9.06
C LEU A 137 24.32 9.75 -9.82
N TYR A 138 23.19 9.05 -9.75
CA TYR A 138 22.94 7.83 -10.50
C TYR A 138 23.03 8.06 -12.01
N SER A 139 22.45 9.15 -12.50
CA SER A 139 22.42 9.45 -13.95
C SER A 139 23.79 9.77 -14.54
N GLN A 140 24.76 10.18 -13.71
CA GLN A 140 26.14 10.46 -14.15
C GLN A 140 26.95 9.19 -14.37
N ASP A 141 26.77 8.18 -13.52
CA ASP A 141 27.49 6.91 -13.57
C ASP A 141 26.60 5.76 -13.02
N PRO A 142 25.64 5.25 -13.81
CA PRO A 142 24.73 4.20 -13.37
C PRO A 142 25.46 2.92 -12.95
N ASP A 143 26.47 2.51 -13.74
CA ASP A 143 27.22 1.28 -13.50
C ASP A 143 28.06 1.39 -12.22
N GLY A 144 28.78 2.50 -12.03
CA GLY A 144 29.56 2.73 -10.82
C GLY A 144 28.70 2.93 -9.58
N PHE A 145 27.53 3.57 -9.70
CA PHE A 145 26.58 3.67 -8.59
C PHE A 145 26.07 2.30 -8.17
N CYS A 146 25.60 1.48 -9.11
CA CYS A 146 25.15 0.11 -8.86
C CYS A 146 26.24 -0.73 -8.20
N THR A 147 27.47 -0.61 -8.70
CA THR A 147 28.66 -1.30 -8.17
C THR A 147 28.89 -0.92 -6.69
N LYS A 148 28.91 0.37 -6.36
CA LYS A 148 29.07 0.86 -4.97
C LYS A 148 27.98 0.38 -4.03
N VAL A 149 26.73 0.26 -4.51
CA VAL A 149 25.62 -0.28 -3.71
C VAL A 149 25.81 -1.77 -3.44
N LEU A 150 26.31 -2.53 -4.42
CA LEU A 150 26.50 -3.98 -4.32
C LEU A 150 27.75 -4.37 -3.50
N GLU A 151 28.83 -3.59 -3.59
CA GLU A 151 30.16 -3.95 -3.04
C GLU A 151 30.25 -3.92 -1.51
N SER A 152 29.19 -3.54 -0.78
CA SER A 152 29.12 -3.64 0.70
C SER A 152 30.21 -2.89 1.48
N ASP A 153 31.06 -2.10 0.82
CA ASP A 153 32.16 -1.32 1.41
C ASP A 153 31.70 0.00 2.09
N ASN A 154 30.40 0.13 2.38
CA ASN A 154 29.75 1.27 3.03
C ASN A 154 29.76 2.62 2.28
N ASP A 155 30.23 2.68 1.04
CA ASP A 155 30.22 3.93 0.25
C ASP A 155 28.80 4.47 -0.02
N ILE A 156 27.89 3.60 -0.46
CA ILE A 156 26.48 3.95 -0.68
C ILE A 156 25.59 2.93 0.04
N ILE A 157 25.07 3.33 1.21
CA ILE A 157 24.13 2.53 1.98
C ILE A 157 22.72 3.05 1.75
N ILE A 158 21.86 2.20 1.18
CA ILE A 158 20.45 2.49 0.98
C ILE A 158 19.65 1.87 2.13
N GLN A 159 19.02 2.71 2.94
CA GLN A 159 18.21 2.31 4.09
C GLN A 159 16.72 2.42 3.79
N ALA A 160 15.90 1.87 4.68
CA ALA A 160 14.44 1.91 4.54
C ALA A 160 13.85 3.33 4.53
N SER A 161 14.55 4.31 5.13
CA SER A 161 14.16 5.72 5.13
C SER A 161 14.51 6.46 3.84
N ASP A 162 15.27 5.81 2.94
CA ASP A 162 15.66 6.39 1.66
C ASP A 162 14.60 6.05 0.60
N LEU A 163 13.75 7.03 0.29
CA LEU A 163 12.59 6.87 -0.57
C LEU A 163 13.01 6.63 -2.04
N PRO A 164 12.65 5.48 -2.65
CA PRO A 164 13.00 5.16 -4.02
C PRO A 164 12.37 6.09 -5.06
N ALA A 165 13.07 6.32 -6.17
CA ALA A 165 12.61 7.16 -7.27
C ALA A 165 11.28 6.70 -7.88
N PHE A 166 10.99 5.39 -7.93
CA PHE A 166 9.71 4.88 -8.48
C PHE A 166 8.47 5.37 -7.71
N LEU A 167 8.63 5.89 -6.49
CA LEU A 167 7.54 6.46 -5.72
C LEU A 167 7.08 7.84 -6.23
N TYR A 168 7.89 8.50 -7.07
CA TYR A 168 7.70 9.87 -7.49
C TYR A 168 7.17 9.98 -8.92
N ASP A 169 6.38 11.01 -9.20
CA ASP A 169 5.91 11.36 -10.55
C ASP A 169 6.65 12.56 -11.17
N CYS A 170 7.64 13.11 -10.46
CA CYS A 170 8.44 14.25 -10.88
C CYS A 170 9.94 14.05 -10.62
N GLU A 171 10.74 15.02 -11.05
CA GLU A 171 12.17 15.08 -10.73
C GLU A 171 12.40 15.47 -9.26
N TYR A 172 13.59 15.14 -8.75
CA TYR A 172 13.92 15.39 -7.36
C TYR A 172 14.15 16.88 -7.11
N ASP A 173 13.42 17.42 -6.14
CA ASP A 173 13.58 18.78 -5.66
C ASP A 173 13.98 18.76 -4.17
N ALA A 174 15.22 19.17 -3.88
CA ALA A 174 15.73 19.20 -2.51
C ALA A 174 14.97 20.20 -1.62
N SER A 175 14.30 21.19 -2.21
CA SER A 175 13.47 22.17 -1.48
C SER A 175 12.02 21.68 -1.26
N ALA A 176 11.60 20.63 -1.96
CA ALA A 176 10.24 20.08 -1.92
C ALA A 176 10.27 18.54 -2.09
N ILE A 177 10.86 17.83 -1.11
CA ILE A 177 11.11 16.37 -1.16
C ILE A 177 9.81 15.54 -1.21
N ASP A 178 8.69 16.10 -0.77
CA ASP A 178 7.36 15.51 -0.76
C ASP A 178 6.59 15.71 -2.08
N ARG A 179 7.08 16.60 -2.96
CA ARG A 179 6.49 16.84 -4.28
C ARG A 179 6.49 15.54 -5.08
N GLY A 180 5.30 15.13 -5.53
CA GLY A 180 5.12 13.92 -6.32
C GLY A 180 5.29 12.60 -5.56
N LEU A 181 5.64 12.65 -4.27
CA LEU A 181 5.87 11.48 -3.44
C LEU A 181 4.60 10.63 -3.33
N LEU A 182 4.76 9.31 -3.54
CA LEU A 182 3.70 8.30 -3.60
C LEU A 182 2.71 8.46 -4.75
N ARG A 183 3.01 9.30 -5.75
CA ARG A 183 2.22 9.45 -6.99
C ARG A 183 2.87 8.82 -8.21
N GLY A 184 4.03 8.17 -8.03
CA GLY A 184 4.76 7.51 -9.10
C GLY A 184 3.91 6.46 -9.84
N PRO A 185 3.96 6.43 -11.19
CA PRO A 185 3.02 5.66 -12.00
C PRO A 185 3.16 4.14 -11.78
N ILE A 186 4.36 3.64 -11.50
CA ILE A 186 4.59 2.22 -11.17
C ILE A 186 3.76 1.82 -9.94
N VAL A 187 3.76 2.64 -8.89
CA VAL A 187 3.03 2.34 -7.65
C VAL A 187 1.54 2.27 -7.91
N VAL A 188 1.02 3.21 -8.70
CA VAL A 188 -0.39 3.24 -9.10
C VAL A 188 -0.76 1.96 -9.82
N GLN A 189 0.02 1.56 -10.83
CA GLN A 189 -0.33 0.37 -11.61
C GLN A 189 -0.17 -0.92 -10.81
N VAL A 190 0.80 -0.99 -9.89
CA VAL A 190 0.92 -2.11 -8.93
C VAL A 190 -0.31 -2.17 -8.03
N TYR A 191 -0.79 -1.04 -7.51
CA TYR A 191 -2.04 -0.98 -6.75
C TYR A 191 -3.20 -1.52 -7.56
N LYS A 192 -3.39 -1.01 -8.79
CA LYS A 192 -4.50 -1.39 -9.68
C LYS A 192 -4.45 -2.89 -9.99
N GLY A 193 -3.25 -3.42 -10.25
CA GLY A 193 -3.05 -4.84 -10.53
C GLY A 193 -3.40 -5.76 -9.35
N ILE A 194 -3.03 -5.37 -8.12
CA ILE A 194 -3.28 -6.17 -6.90
C ILE A 194 -4.73 -6.03 -6.42
N PHE A 195 -5.18 -4.79 -6.21
CA PHE A 195 -6.42 -4.53 -5.48
C PHE A 195 -7.63 -4.32 -6.37
N MET A 196 -7.44 -4.08 -7.67
CA MET A 196 -8.55 -3.98 -8.59
C MET A 196 -8.67 -5.25 -9.43
N SER A 197 -8.01 -5.25 -10.58
CA SER A 197 -7.94 -6.37 -11.50
C SER A 197 -6.67 -6.22 -12.33
N PRO A 198 -6.00 -7.32 -12.72
CA PRO A 198 -4.92 -7.27 -13.70
C PRO A 198 -5.32 -6.55 -15.00
N SER A 199 -6.60 -6.63 -15.40
CA SER A 199 -7.14 -5.93 -16.58
C SER A 199 -7.23 -4.40 -16.40
N SER A 200 -7.13 -3.90 -15.18
CA SER A 200 -7.11 -2.46 -14.89
C SER A 200 -5.75 -1.83 -15.15
N VAL A 201 -4.69 -2.65 -15.29
CA VAL A 201 -3.39 -2.20 -15.74
C VAL A 201 -3.50 -1.84 -17.22
N ASN A 202 -3.11 -0.60 -17.58
CA ASN A 202 -3.24 0.03 -18.90
C ASN A 202 -4.60 0.67 -19.26
N LEU A 203 -5.59 0.69 -18.35
CA LEU A 203 -6.77 1.54 -18.56
C LEU A 203 -6.37 3.02 -18.41
N LYS A 204 -6.76 3.85 -19.39
CA LYS A 204 -6.56 5.31 -19.31
C LYS A 204 -7.55 5.92 -18.32
N ASP A 205 -7.24 7.11 -17.81
CA ASP A 205 -8.14 7.85 -16.93
C ASP A 205 -9.52 8.02 -17.59
N GLY A 206 -10.56 7.44 -16.95
CA GLY A 206 -11.94 7.46 -17.44
C GLY A 206 -12.40 6.21 -18.19
N ASP A 207 -11.51 5.27 -18.52
CA ASP A 207 -11.91 3.99 -19.10
C ASP A 207 -12.52 3.08 -18.03
N SER A 208 -13.77 2.66 -18.23
CA SER A 208 -14.43 1.70 -17.34
C SER A 208 -13.88 0.30 -17.58
N ASN A 209 -13.51 -0.41 -16.50
CA ASN A 209 -13.29 -1.86 -16.55
C ASN A 209 -14.47 -2.53 -17.27
N ALA A 210 -14.18 -3.49 -18.17
CA ALA A 210 -15.20 -4.39 -18.70
C ALA A 210 -15.97 -5.01 -17.52
N LYS A 211 -17.31 -5.04 -17.61
CA LYS A 211 -18.27 -5.43 -16.56
C LYS A 211 -18.03 -6.86 -16.03
N GLY A 212 -17.00 -7.06 -15.20
CA GLY A 212 -16.65 -8.34 -14.62
C GLY A 212 -16.12 -8.15 -13.20
N ARG A 213 -16.87 -8.69 -12.23
CA ARG A 213 -16.61 -8.78 -10.78
C ARG A 213 -16.16 -7.47 -10.09
N SER A 214 -16.88 -7.07 -9.05
CA SER A 214 -16.49 -5.97 -8.17
C SER A 214 -15.01 -6.09 -7.78
N SER A 215 -14.26 -5.01 -7.88
CA SER A 215 -12.82 -5.01 -7.62
C SER A 215 -12.56 -5.37 -6.14
N HIS A 216 -11.45 -6.03 -5.79
CA HIS A 216 -11.18 -6.40 -4.38
C HIS A 216 -11.19 -5.17 -3.47
N GLY A 217 -10.73 -4.02 -3.95
CA GLY A 217 -10.82 -2.72 -3.27
C GLY A 217 -12.27 -2.26 -3.02
N GLN A 218 -13.18 -2.46 -3.98
CA GLN A 218 -14.60 -2.18 -3.82
C GLN A 218 -15.29 -3.16 -2.86
N LEU A 219 -14.90 -4.45 -2.89
CA LEU A 219 -15.46 -5.49 -2.03
C LEU A 219 -15.06 -5.34 -0.56
N HIS A 220 -13.84 -4.84 -0.30
CA HIS A 220 -13.28 -4.78 1.05
C HIS A 220 -13.20 -3.36 1.63
N GLY A 221 -13.72 -2.34 0.93
CA GLY A 221 -13.68 -0.95 1.41
C GLY A 221 -12.27 -0.46 1.70
N LEU A 222 -11.27 -0.97 0.96
CA LEU A 222 -9.85 -0.69 1.20
C LEU A 222 -9.58 0.77 0.81
N SER A 223 -9.54 1.65 1.81
CA SER A 223 -9.20 3.07 1.65
C SER A 223 -7.70 3.36 1.79
N ARG A 224 -6.90 2.38 2.23
CA ARG A 224 -5.52 2.59 2.70
C ARG A 224 -4.59 1.41 2.39
N ALA A 225 -4.68 0.82 1.20
CA ALA A 225 -3.76 -0.25 0.84
C ALA A 225 -2.40 0.31 0.41
N THR A 226 -1.32 -0.30 0.90
CA THR A 226 0.07 0.16 0.76
C THR A 226 0.83 -0.81 -0.17
N PRO A 227 0.73 -0.71 -1.50
CA PRO A 227 1.39 -1.61 -2.46
C PRO A 227 2.91 -1.37 -2.58
N TYR A 228 3.44 -0.42 -1.82
CA TYR A 228 4.79 0.13 -1.99
C TYR A 228 5.88 -0.90 -1.74
N ASP A 229 5.71 -1.75 -0.72
CA ASP A 229 6.63 -2.84 -0.39
C ASP A 229 6.60 -3.95 -1.46
N CYS A 230 5.43 -4.22 -2.05
CA CYS A 230 5.26 -5.14 -3.17
C CYS A 230 5.94 -4.62 -4.44
N ALA A 231 5.80 -3.33 -4.75
CA ALA A 231 6.50 -2.68 -5.87
C ALA A 231 8.03 -2.71 -5.67
N ARG A 232 8.51 -2.35 -4.48
CA ARG A 232 9.94 -2.41 -4.10
C ARG A 232 10.48 -3.83 -4.24
N TYR A 233 9.76 -4.82 -3.70
CA TYR A 233 10.13 -6.23 -3.81
C TYR A 233 10.15 -6.70 -5.26
N PHE A 234 9.17 -6.33 -6.07
CA PHE A 234 9.12 -6.72 -7.48
C PHE A 234 10.34 -6.21 -8.27
N CYS A 235 10.75 -4.97 -7.99
CA CYS A 235 11.89 -4.33 -8.66
C CYS A 235 13.26 -4.82 -8.14
N SER A 236 13.33 -5.39 -6.94
CA SER A 236 14.60 -5.87 -6.36
C SER A 236 15.07 -7.20 -6.94
N SER A 237 16.29 -7.59 -6.59
CA SER A 237 16.88 -8.90 -6.94
C SER A 237 16.42 -10.05 -6.03
N LEU A 238 15.59 -9.78 -5.00
CA LEU A 238 15.15 -10.79 -4.03
C LEU A 238 14.31 -11.90 -4.68
N THR A 239 14.78 -13.14 -4.70
CA THR A 239 14.02 -14.26 -5.32
C THR A 239 12.91 -14.82 -4.43
N SER A 240 12.95 -14.52 -3.14
CA SER A 240 11.91 -14.86 -2.16
C SER A 240 11.65 -13.68 -1.23
N TRP A 241 10.43 -13.58 -0.73
CA TRP A 241 10.08 -12.54 0.24
C TRP A 241 10.85 -12.75 1.54
N ARG A 242 11.54 -11.71 1.99
CA ARG A 242 12.22 -11.64 3.29
C ARG A 242 12.22 -10.19 3.76
N GLU A 243 12.29 -9.96 5.07
CA GLU A 243 12.24 -8.60 5.61
C GLU A 243 13.44 -7.74 5.19
N GLN A 244 14.62 -8.34 5.10
CA GLN A 244 15.88 -7.64 4.82
C GLN A 244 16.34 -7.82 3.37
N ASP A 245 16.57 -6.70 2.70
CA ASP A 245 17.26 -6.59 1.41
C ASP A 245 18.60 -5.87 1.63
N GLY A 246 19.62 -6.61 2.07
CA GLY A 246 20.86 -6.02 2.57
C GLY A 246 20.60 -5.18 3.83
N LYS A 247 20.90 -3.88 3.76
CA LYS A 247 20.62 -2.91 4.85
C LYS A 247 19.21 -2.32 4.78
N PHE A 248 18.48 -2.54 3.69
CA PHE A 248 17.12 -2.06 3.52
C PHE A 248 16.12 -3.01 4.20
N SER A 249 15.27 -2.47 5.07
CA SER A 249 14.20 -3.23 5.75
C SER A 249 12.85 -2.94 5.11
N LEU A 250 12.22 -3.94 4.48
CA LEU A 250 10.86 -3.82 3.93
C LEU A 250 9.84 -3.53 5.03
N ARG A 251 10.07 -4.02 6.26
CA ARG A 251 9.22 -3.72 7.42
C ARG A 251 9.29 -2.25 7.80
N HIS A 252 10.49 -1.70 7.97
CA HIS A 252 10.64 -0.28 8.30
C HIS A 252 10.12 0.60 7.16
N PHE A 253 10.37 0.22 5.90
CA PHE A 253 9.88 0.97 4.74
C PHE A 253 8.35 1.06 4.73
N TYR A 254 7.66 -0.06 4.96
CA TYR A 254 6.20 -0.07 5.13
C TYR A 254 5.74 0.91 6.21
N TYR A 255 6.35 0.85 7.40
CA TYR A 255 5.94 1.72 8.51
C TYR A 255 6.30 3.19 8.27
N TYR A 256 7.39 3.49 7.57
CA TYR A 256 7.70 4.87 7.16
C TYR A 256 6.64 5.42 6.22
N VAL A 257 6.21 4.63 5.23
CA VAL A 257 5.13 5.08 4.32
C VAL A 257 3.81 5.27 5.06
N VAL A 258 3.47 4.39 6.00
CA VAL A 258 2.29 4.58 6.87
C VAL A 258 2.44 5.85 7.72
N ALA A 259 3.61 6.05 8.32
CA ALA A 259 3.89 7.21 9.17
C ALA A 259 3.78 8.55 8.41
N LEU A 260 4.10 8.59 7.11
CA LEU A 260 3.90 9.79 6.29
C LEU A 260 2.43 10.27 6.31
N PHE A 261 1.46 9.36 6.38
CA PHE A 261 0.04 9.72 6.45
C PHE A 261 -0.52 9.80 7.87
N GLU A 262 0.10 9.14 8.85
CA GLU A 262 -0.44 9.08 10.22
C GLU A 262 0.19 10.13 11.15
N MET A 263 1.44 10.51 10.95
CA MET A 263 2.10 11.52 11.80
C MET A 263 1.61 12.95 11.53
N ASP A 264 1.19 13.23 10.30
CA ASP A 264 0.66 14.53 9.89
C ASP A 264 -0.54 14.37 8.94
N ALA A 265 -1.58 13.72 9.47
CA ALA A 265 -2.76 13.32 8.70
C ALA A 265 -3.54 14.50 8.09
N GLU A 266 -3.44 15.68 8.69
CA GLU A 266 -4.14 16.90 8.27
C GLU A 266 -3.27 17.79 7.36
N SER A 267 -2.03 17.38 7.06
CA SER A 267 -1.20 18.11 6.10
C SER A 267 -1.87 18.18 4.74
N SER A 268 -1.69 19.30 4.05
CA SER A 268 -2.17 19.46 2.66
C SER A 268 -1.62 18.35 1.76
N TRP A 269 -0.37 17.94 1.97
CA TRP A 269 0.24 16.83 1.24
C TRP A 269 -0.50 15.50 1.44
N ALA A 270 -0.81 15.13 2.68
CA ALA A 270 -1.47 13.86 2.98
C ALA A 270 -2.89 13.84 2.39
N VAL A 271 -3.66 14.90 2.62
CA VAL A 271 -5.03 15.05 2.11
C VAL A 271 -5.04 15.04 0.59
N ASP A 272 -4.23 15.88 -0.06
CA ASP A 272 -4.18 15.98 -1.52
C ASP A 272 -3.73 14.68 -2.18
N THR A 273 -2.80 13.96 -1.55
CA THR A 273 -2.29 12.70 -2.07
C THR A 273 -3.35 11.61 -1.98
N LEU A 274 -4.06 11.49 -0.86
CA LEU A 274 -5.18 10.54 -0.73
C LEU A 274 -6.32 10.87 -1.69
N ASP A 275 -6.68 12.15 -1.84
CA ASP A 275 -7.69 12.62 -2.79
C ASP A 275 -7.30 12.31 -4.25
N TRP A 276 -6.01 12.45 -4.57
CA TRP A 276 -5.48 12.09 -5.88
C TRP A 276 -5.59 10.57 -6.11
N TRP A 277 -5.24 9.75 -5.12
CA TRP A 277 -5.37 8.29 -5.20
C TRP A 277 -6.81 7.84 -5.39
N ASP A 278 -7.77 8.46 -4.70
CA ASP A 278 -9.19 8.16 -4.88
C ASP A 278 -9.65 8.38 -6.32
N ARG A 279 -9.15 9.46 -6.97
CA ARG A 279 -9.41 9.73 -8.40
C ARG A 279 -8.78 8.68 -9.29
N GLN A 280 -7.52 8.33 -9.04
CA GLN A 280 -6.78 7.36 -9.85
C GLN A 280 -7.37 5.95 -9.81
N VAL A 281 -7.86 5.53 -8.64
CA VAL A 281 -8.32 4.16 -8.39
C VAL A 281 -9.83 4.03 -8.65
N PHE A 282 -10.63 4.95 -8.13
CA PHE A 282 -12.09 4.82 -8.15
C PHE A 282 -12.76 5.68 -9.23
N GLY A 283 -12.02 6.54 -9.92
CA GLY A 283 -12.57 7.48 -10.90
C GLY A 283 -13.50 8.53 -10.27
N LYS A 284 -13.50 8.63 -8.94
CA LYS A 284 -14.31 9.57 -8.17
C LYS A 284 -13.36 10.61 -7.57
N GLY A 285 -13.67 11.89 -7.75
CA GLY A 285 -13.09 12.96 -6.92
C GLY A 285 -13.36 12.72 -5.43
N PRO A 286 -12.84 13.58 -4.53
CA PRO A 286 -13.25 13.55 -3.12
C PRO A 286 -14.76 13.35 -3.06
N ARG A 287 -15.23 12.48 -2.17
CA ARG A 287 -16.67 12.23 -1.97
C ARG A 287 -17.35 13.52 -1.53
N LYS A 288 -17.59 14.44 -2.46
CA LYS A 288 -18.51 15.54 -2.29
C LYS A 288 -19.88 14.90 -2.35
N PHE A 289 -20.41 14.58 -1.17
CA PHE A 289 -21.79 14.13 -0.98
C PHE A 289 -22.79 14.99 -1.78
N GLU A 290 -22.47 16.27 -1.98
CA GLU A 290 -23.24 17.24 -2.78
C GLU A 290 -23.54 16.78 -4.21
N ASN A 291 -22.58 16.17 -4.93
CA ASN A 291 -22.79 15.80 -6.34
C ASN A 291 -23.75 14.62 -6.49
N SER A 292 -23.72 13.66 -5.57
CA SER A 292 -24.66 12.53 -5.57
C SER A 292 -26.05 12.96 -5.09
N LEU A 293 -26.14 13.95 -4.19
CA LEU A 293 -27.41 14.53 -3.77
C LEU A 293 -28.07 15.30 -4.92
N MET A 294 -27.34 16.19 -5.59
CA MET A 294 -27.87 16.95 -6.74
C MET A 294 -28.30 16.02 -7.88
N GLN A 295 -27.54 14.98 -8.19
CA GLN A 295 -27.93 14.02 -9.23
C GLN A 295 -29.17 13.21 -8.83
N ALA A 296 -29.29 12.81 -7.57
CA ALA A 296 -30.46 12.11 -7.06
C ALA A 296 -31.71 13.02 -7.02
N GLU A 297 -31.56 14.29 -6.64
CA GLU A 297 -32.62 15.30 -6.66
C GLU A 297 -33.08 15.62 -8.09
N GLN A 298 -32.16 15.70 -9.05
CA GLN A 298 -32.48 15.94 -10.47
C GLN A 298 -33.16 14.74 -11.15
N ALA A 299 -32.85 13.52 -10.72
CA ALA A 299 -33.43 12.30 -11.27
C ALA A 299 -34.78 11.91 -10.62
N ALA A 300 -35.11 12.51 -9.47
CA ALA A 300 -36.31 12.20 -8.72
C ALA A 300 -37.51 13.00 -9.24
N ASP A 301 -38.63 12.31 -9.47
CA ASP A 301 -39.90 12.94 -9.88
C ASP A 301 -40.37 13.95 -8.81
N ILE A 302 -41.11 14.98 -9.23
CA ILE A 302 -41.56 16.11 -8.40
C ILE A 302 -42.34 15.60 -7.16
N ASN A 303 -43.04 14.48 -7.30
CA ASN A 303 -43.81 13.84 -6.22
C ASN A 303 -43.13 12.60 -5.61
N SER A 304 -41.81 12.47 -5.72
CA SER A 304 -41.12 11.33 -5.12
C SER A 304 -41.04 11.42 -3.59
N ASP A 305 -41.23 10.27 -2.93
CA ASP A 305 -40.99 10.13 -1.50
C ASP A 305 -39.55 10.52 -1.11
N PHE A 306 -38.60 10.41 -2.05
CA PHE A 306 -37.21 10.81 -1.86
C PHE A 306 -37.09 12.31 -1.56
N ASN A 307 -37.72 13.16 -2.37
CA ASN A 307 -37.69 14.62 -2.17
C ASN A 307 -38.39 15.03 -0.86
N ALA A 308 -39.52 14.38 -0.53
CA ALA A 308 -40.22 14.60 0.74
C ALA A 308 -39.35 14.22 1.96
N LEU A 309 -38.59 13.13 1.86
CA LEU A 309 -37.71 12.66 2.92
C LEU A 309 -36.49 13.59 3.13
N ILE A 310 -35.93 14.14 2.06
CA ILE A 310 -34.85 15.15 2.14
C ILE A 310 -35.36 16.43 2.82
N ALA A 311 -36.53 16.94 2.41
CA ALA A 311 -37.13 18.11 3.04
C ALA A 311 -37.39 17.92 4.55
N GLN A 312 -37.92 16.76 4.95
CA GLN A 312 -38.10 16.43 6.37
C GLN A 312 -36.79 16.35 7.16
N ARG A 313 -35.68 15.95 6.53
CA ARG A 313 -34.37 15.86 7.19
C ARG A 313 -33.72 17.24 7.31
N ILE A 314 -33.89 18.11 6.32
CA ILE A 314 -33.42 19.51 6.38
C ILE A 314 -34.17 20.28 7.46
N ALA A 315 -35.50 20.15 7.53
CA ALA A 315 -36.32 20.82 8.55
C ALA A 315 -35.89 20.42 9.98
N ARG A 316 -35.63 19.13 10.23
CA ARG A 316 -35.17 18.66 11.54
C ARG A 316 -33.81 19.23 11.94
N ARG A 317 -32.85 19.31 11.03
CA ARG A 317 -31.54 19.92 11.33
C ARG A 317 -31.65 21.41 11.64
N ALA A 318 -32.54 22.12 10.93
CA ALA A 318 -32.78 23.54 11.17
C ALA A 318 -33.46 23.81 12.52
N ASP A 319 -34.20 22.84 13.06
CA ASP A 319 -34.78 22.91 14.41
C ASP A 319 -33.75 22.54 15.49
N ASP A 320 -32.89 21.54 15.25
CA ASP A 320 -31.80 21.16 16.16
C ASP A 320 -30.74 22.27 16.31
N ASP A 321 -30.45 23.04 15.24
CA ASP A 321 -29.52 24.18 15.28
C ASP A 321 -30.12 25.43 15.96
N ARG A 322 -31.42 25.44 16.28
CA ARG A 322 -32.13 26.54 16.96
C ARG A 322 -32.39 26.28 18.45
N SER A 323 -32.12 25.06 18.94
CA SER A 323 -32.25 24.65 20.33
C SER A 323 -30.92 24.70 21.07
#